data_AF-A0A940N1N5-F1
#
_entry.id   AF-A0A940N1N5-F1
#
_cell.length_a   1.000
_cell.length_b   1.000
_cell.length_c   1.000
_cell.angle_alpha   90.00
_cell.angle_beta   90.00
_cell.angle_gamma   90.00
#
_symmetry.space_group_name_H-M   'P 1'
#
loop_
_entity.id
_entity.type
_entity.pdbx_description
1 polymer ?
#
loop_
_entity_poly.entity_id
_entity_poly.type
_entity_poly.pdbx_seq_one_letter_code
_entity_poly.pdbx_strand_id
1 'polypeptide(L)'
;MTTYSNEAVLEALRRAQYRQVPWAKRPGVFEYLRSLGMMDTVRQRTVAPAPGFHAPVDIAVLTERGRSEFARLARDERSLDWDARRMRNYVFAGAVAGERAAAV
;
A
#
# COMPACT_ATOMS: atom_id res chain seq x y z
N MET A 1 -19.40 0.17 0.02
CA MET A 1 -18.11 0.31 -0.68
C MET A 1 -17.49 1.63 -0.25
N THR A 2 -16.42 1.59 0.52
CA THR A 2 -15.65 2.81 0.83
C THR A 2 -14.85 3.18 -0.42
N THR A 3 -15.20 4.31 -1.03
CA THR A 3 -14.46 4.86 -2.16
C THR A 3 -13.37 5.76 -1.61
N TYR A 4 -12.11 5.47 -1.95
CA TYR A 4 -10.97 6.31 -1.57
C TYR A 4 -10.61 7.26 -2.70
N SER A 5 -10.01 8.41 -2.39
CA SER A 5 -9.46 9.31 -3.41
C SER A 5 -8.09 8.84 -3.89
N ASN A 6 -7.65 9.31 -5.07
CA ASN A 6 -6.30 9.03 -5.59
C ASN A 6 -5.21 9.45 -4.60
N GLU A 7 -5.39 10.61 -3.95
CA GLU A 7 -4.48 11.10 -2.91
C GLU A 7 -4.42 10.17 -1.69
N ALA A 8 -5.57 9.74 -1.18
CA ALA A 8 -5.61 8.86 -0.01
C ALA A 8 -4.90 7.53 -0.28
N VAL A 9 -5.03 6.99 -1.49
CA VAL A 9 -4.33 5.77 -1.92
C VAL A 9 -2.83 6.02 -2.07
N LEU A 10 -2.43 7.11 -2.72
CA LEU A 10 -1.02 7.46 -2.88
C LEU A 10 -0.31 7.62 -1.51
N GLU A 11 -0.93 8.34 -0.58
CA GLU A 11 -0.40 8.52 0.78
C GLU A 11 -0.32 7.20 1.56
N ALA A 12 -1.30 6.32 1.41
CA ALA A 12 -1.26 5.00 2.03
C ALA A 12 -0.12 4.14 1.49
N LEU A 13 0.07 4.12 0.16
CA LEU A 13 1.17 3.40 -0.49
C LEU A 13 2.53 3.97 -0.06
N ARG A 14 2.66 5.30 0.03
CA ARG A 14 3.86 6.00 0.51
C ARG A 14 4.23 5.60 1.94
N ARG A 15 3.25 5.56 2.84
CA ARG A 15 3.45 5.12 4.25
C ARG A 15 3.89 3.67 4.36
N ALA A 16 3.32 2.78 3.53
CA ALA A 16 3.73 1.38 3.46
C ALA A 16 5.14 1.21 2.88
N GLN A 17 5.53 2.02 1.87
CA GLN A 17 6.89 2.01 1.33
C GLN A 17 7.92 2.34 2.41
N TYR A 18 7.66 3.37 3.21
CA TYR A 18 8.54 3.77 4.32
C TYR A 18 8.38 2.91 5.58
N ARG A 19 7.52 1.89 5.57
CA ARG A 19 7.24 1.00 6.71
C ARG A 19 6.83 1.78 7.98
N GLN A 20 6.12 2.88 7.80
CA GLN A 20 5.76 3.79 8.90
C GLN A 20 4.54 3.33 9.71
N VAL A 21 3.80 2.33 9.23
CA VAL A 21 2.51 1.95 9.82
C VAL A 21 2.57 0.50 10.31
N PRO A 22 2.55 0.29 11.65
CA PRO A 22 2.24 -1.00 12.23
C PRO A 22 0.82 -1.43 11.82
N TRP A 23 0.66 -2.67 11.38
CA TRP A 23 -0.61 -3.22 10.88
C TRP A 23 -1.74 -3.18 11.92
N ALA A 24 -1.40 -3.25 13.21
CA ALA A 24 -2.35 -3.12 14.31
C ALA A 24 -3.02 -1.72 14.37
N LYS A 25 -2.37 -0.69 13.83
CA LYS A 25 -2.85 0.70 13.76
C LYS A 25 -3.20 1.11 12.33
N ARG A 26 -3.45 0.14 11.45
CA ARG A 26 -3.69 0.41 10.03
C ARG A 26 -4.94 1.27 9.83
N PRO A 27 -4.88 2.30 8.98
CA PRO A 27 -6.09 2.96 8.46
C PRO A 27 -6.89 2.01 7.55
N GLY A 28 -8.21 2.22 7.42
CA GLY A 28 -9.08 1.34 6.61
C GLY A 28 -8.64 1.20 5.14
N VAL A 29 -8.00 2.22 4.56
CA VAL A 29 -7.44 2.16 3.19
C VAL A 29 -6.38 1.05 3.03
N PHE A 30 -5.67 0.66 4.10
CA PHE A 30 -4.70 -0.44 4.04
C PHE A 30 -5.38 -1.80 3.86
N GLU A 31 -6.57 -2.01 4.44
CA GLU A 31 -7.34 -3.23 4.23
C GLU A 31 -7.84 -3.33 2.80
N TYR A 32 -8.29 -2.20 2.24
CA TYR A 32 -8.66 -2.11 0.84
C TYR A 32 -7.48 -2.39 -0.10
N LEU A 33 -6.31 -1.80 0.15
CA LEU A 33 -5.12 -2.05 -0.67
C LEU A 33 -4.60 -3.49 -0.53
N ARG A 34 -4.73 -4.09 0.66
CA ARG A 34 -4.44 -5.51 0.86
C ARG A 34 -5.41 -6.42 0.10
N SER A 35 -6.71 -6.13 0.09
CA SER A 35 -7.69 -6.93 -0.67
C SER A 35 -7.48 -6.86 -2.19
N LEU A 36 -6.85 -5.78 -2.68
CA LEU A 36 -6.40 -5.65 -4.07
C LEU A 36 -5.04 -6.32 -4.37
N GLY A 37 -4.39 -6.92 -3.37
CA GLY A 37 -3.08 -7.55 -3.49
C GLY A 37 -1.92 -6.56 -3.67
N MET A 38 -2.10 -5.30 -3.25
CA MET A 38 -1.07 -4.26 -3.33
C MET A 38 -0.16 -4.22 -2.09
N MET A 39 -0.61 -4.81 -0.99
CA MET A 39 0.11 -4.82 0.28
C MET A 39 0.12 -6.21 0.91
N ASP A 40 1.23 -6.51 1.57
CA ASP A 40 1.39 -7.65 2.46
C ASP A 40 1.79 -7.17 3.86
N THR A 41 1.76 -8.10 4.80
CA THR A 41 2.23 -7.86 6.17
C THR A 41 3.47 -8.70 6.45
N VAL A 42 4.55 -8.06 6.90
CA VAL A 42 5.76 -8.75 7.33
C VAL A 42 5.94 -8.54 8.83
N ARG A 43 6.24 -9.63 9.54
CA ARG A 43 6.54 -9.57 10.97
C ARG A 43 7.94 -9.00 11.18
N GLN A 44 8.02 -7.77 11.68
CA GLN A 44 9.28 -7.17 12.09
C GLN A 44 9.65 -7.71 13.48
N ARG A 45 10.68 -8.57 13.52
CA ARG A 45 11.30 -9.00 14.77
C ARG A 45 12.22 -7.90 15.25
N THR A 46 11.93 -7.31 16.41
CA THR A 46 12.79 -6.31 17.02
C THR A 46 14.08 -6.98 17.47
N VAL A 47 15.18 -6.71 16.78
CA VAL A 47 16.53 -7.07 17.25
C VAL A 47 17.00 -5.95 18.17
N ALA A 48 17.00 -6.18 19.47
CA ALA A 48 17.67 -5.29 20.41
C ALA A 48 18.71 -6.07 21.23
N PRO A 49 19.97 -5.60 21.31
CA PRO A 49 20.92 -6.01 22.34
C PRO A 49 20.80 -5.16 23.63
N ALA A 50 19.76 -4.33 23.82
CA ALA A 50 19.61 -3.42 24.96
C ALA A 50 18.19 -3.42 25.58
N PRO A 51 18.02 -3.05 26.87
CA PRO A 51 16.82 -3.34 27.64
C PRO A 51 15.67 -2.41 27.26
N GLY A 52 14.69 -2.99 26.57
CA GLY A 52 13.45 -2.37 26.14
C GLY A 52 12.74 -3.35 25.23
N PHE A 53 11.94 -4.25 25.79
CA PHE A 53 11.21 -5.25 25.01
C PHE A 53 10.18 -4.55 24.11
N HIS A 54 10.49 -4.42 22.82
CA HIS A 54 9.50 -4.03 21.83
C HIS A 54 8.90 -5.31 21.25
N ALA A 55 7.62 -5.56 21.53
CA ALA A 55 6.91 -6.72 21.00
C ALA A 55 7.02 -6.76 19.46
N PRO A 56 7.14 -7.94 18.82
CA PRO A 56 7.17 -8.04 17.37
C PRO A 56 5.91 -7.41 16.77
N VAL A 57 6.08 -6.50 15.81
CA VAL A 57 4.98 -5.83 15.12
C VAL A 57 4.92 -6.28 13.67
N ASP A 58 3.71 -6.52 13.18
CA ASP A 58 3.50 -6.69 11.75
C ASP A 58 3.48 -5.31 11.09
N ILE A 59 4.24 -5.14 10.02
CA ILE A 59 4.31 -3.91 9.24
C ILE A 59 3.72 -4.15 7.85
N ALA A 60 3.02 -3.15 7.34
CA ALA A 60 2.58 -3.15 5.95
C ALA A 60 3.78 -2.95 5.02
N VAL A 61 3.89 -3.78 3.98
CA VAL A 61 4.89 -3.65 2.92
C VAL A 61 4.19 -3.69 1.56
N LEU A 62 4.76 -2.99 0.58
CA LEU A 62 4.25 -3.02 -0.79
C LEU A 62 4.62 -4.33 -1.49
N THR A 63 3.66 -4.94 -2.17
CA THR A 63 3.91 -5.98 -3.17
C THR A 63 4.48 -5.35 -4.45
N GLU A 64 4.91 -6.16 -5.42
CA GLU A 64 5.32 -5.64 -6.73
C GLU A 64 4.18 -4.86 -7.42
N ARG A 65 2.95 -5.35 -7.28
CA ARG A 65 1.74 -4.68 -7.76
C ARG A 65 1.56 -3.32 -7.08
N GLY A 66 1.70 -3.27 -5.75
CA GLY A 66 1.62 -2.02 -5.00
C GLY A 66 2.72 -1.03 -5.36
N ARG A 67 3.95 -1.50 -5.64
CA ARG A 67 5.06 -0.67 -6.11
C ARG A 67 4.79 -0.06 -7.48
N SER A 68 4.29 -0.85 -8.42
CA SER A 68 3.93 -0.38 -9.76
C SER A 68 2.82 0.67 -9.70
N GLU A 69 1.80 0.43 -8.88
CA GLU A 69 0.69 1.38 -8.70
C GLU A 69 1.14 2.66 -8.00
N PHE A 70 2.01 2.55 -7.00
CA PHE A 70 2.64 3.70 -6.37
C PHE A 70 3.41 4.54 -7.40
N ALA A 71 4.23 3.91 -8.24
CA ALA A 71 4.98 4.61 -9.28
C ALA A 71 4.06 5.32 -10.29
N ARG A 72 2.92 4.70 -10.65
CA ARG A 72 1.89 5.31 -11.49
C ARG A 72 1.31 6.57 -10.85
N LEU A 73 0.83 6.47 -9.60
CA LEU A 73 0.23 7.60 -8.90
C LEU A 73 1.25 8.70 -8.56
N ALA A 74 2.50 8.35 -8.22
CA ALA A 74 3.58 9.30 -7.99
C ALA A 74 4.04 10.00 -9.29
N ARG A 75 3.80 9.38 -10.45
CA ARG A 75 3.94 10.05 -11.75
C ARG A 75 2.77 10.99 -12.01
N ASP A 76 1.55 10.56 -11.74
CA ASP A 76 0.34 11.39 -11.87
C ASP A 76 0.39 12.63 -10.95
N GLU A 77 0.95 12.50 -9.74
CA GLU A 77 1.18 13.59 -8.78
C GLU A 77 2.06 14.72 -9.35
N ARG A 78 2.99 14.38 -10.24
CA ARG A 78 3.89 15.35 -10.90
C ARG A 78 3.28 15.99 -12.14
N SER A 79 2.06 15.61 -12.53
CA SER A 79 1.36 16.20 -13.68
C SER A 79 0.67 17.51 -13.31
N LEU A 80 0.52 18.40 -14.28
CA LEU A 80 -0.21 19.67 -14.13
C LEU A 80 -1.69 19.44 -13.76
N ASP A 81 -2.27 18.30 -14.14
CA ASP A 81 -3.67 17.95 -13.85
C ASP A 81 -3.88 17.32 -12.46
N TRP A 82 -2.83 17.24 -11.62
CA TRP A 82 -2.93 16.52 -10.35
C TRP A 82 -3.99 17.10 -9.43
N ASP A 83 -4.09 18.42 -9.29
CA ASP A 83 -5.09 19.06 -8.42
C ASP A 83 -6.52 18.66 -8.80
N ALA A 84 -6.80 18.53 -10.10
CA ALA A 84 -8.10 18.08 -10.60
C ALA A 84 -8.33 16.57 -10.41
N ARG A 85 -7.27 15.77 -10.29
CA ARG A 85 -7.30 14.31 -10.20
C ARG A 85 -7.21 13.78 -8.76
N ARG A 86 -6.57 14.51 -7.84
CA ARG A 86 -6.25 14.03 -6.49
C ARG A 86 -7.49 13.68 -5.66
N MET A 87 -8.55 14.46 -5.82
CA MET A 87 -9.85 14.26 -5.16
C MET A 87 -10.80 13.31 -5.91
N ARG A 88 -10.44 12.88 -7.12
CA ARG A 88 -11.26 11.90 -7.84
C ARG A 88 -11.20 10.55 -7.14
N ASN A 89 -12.30 9.82 -7.25
CA ASN A 89 -12.39 8.44 -6.81
C ASN A 89 -11.26 7.62 -7.45
N TYR A 90 -10.52 6.92 -6.61
CA TYR A 90 -9.49 6.01 -7.03
C TYR A 90 -10.14 4.86 -7.79
N VAL A 91 -9.64 4.62 -9.00
CA VAL A 91 -10.02 3.47 -9.83
C VAL A 91 -8.78 2.64 -10.04
N PHE A 92 -8.82 1.40 -9.55
CA PHE A 92 -7.77 0.45 -9.80
C PHE A 92 -7.82 0.01 -11.27
N ALA A 93 -6.80 0.37 -12.04
CA ALA A 93 -6.69 0.02 -13.47
C ALA A 93 -6.13 -1.39 -13.69
N GLY A 94 -6.36 -2.32 -12.76
CA GLY A 94 -5.70 -3.61 -12.72
C GLY A 94 -5.83 -4.40 -14.01
N ALA A 95 -4.71 -4.54 -14.72
CA ALA A 95 -4.54 -5.69 -15.59
C ALA A 95 -4.62 -6.95 -14.70
N VAL A 96 -5.52 -7.86 -15.08
CA VAL A 96 -5.56 -9.28 -14.69
C VAL A 96 -4.29 -9.98 -15.21
N ALA A 97 -3.12 -9.60 -14.70
CA ALA A 97 -1.89 -10.34 -14.90
C ALA A 97 -1.69 -11.27 -13.71
N GLY A 98 -2.34 -12.44 -13.75
CA GLY A 98 -2.21 -13.42 -12.67
C GLY A 98 -3.07 -14.68 -12.75
N GLU A 99 -3.92 -14.87 -13.76
CA GLU A 99 -4.73 -16.09 -13.90
C GLU A 99 -4.23 -17.03 -15.01
N ARG A 100 -2.90 -17.22 -15.12
CA ARG A 100 -2.30 -18.17 -16.07
C ARG A 100 -1.10 -18.97 -15.50
N ALA A 101 -1.14 -19.34 -14.23
CA ALA A 101 -0.16 -20.29 -13.69
C ALA A 101 -0.76 -21.17 -12.58
N ALA A 102 -1.73 -22.00 -12.93
CA ALA A 102 -2.09 -23.21 -12.17
C ALA A 102 -2.88 -24.17 -13.07
N ALA A 103 -2.21 -24.70 -14.09
CA ALA A 103 -2.62 -25.92 -14.76
C ALA A 103 -1.33 -26.67 -15.12
N VAL A 104 -0.85 -27.46 -14.16
CA VAL A 104 0.05 -28.59 -14.39
C VAL A 104 -0.33 -29.68 -13.40
#